data_AF-A0A494VMG4-F1
#
_entry.id   AF-A0A494VMG4-F1
#
_cell.length_a   1.000
_cell.length_b   1.000
_cell.length_c   1.000
_cell.angle_alpha   90.00
_cell.angle_beta   90.00
_cell.angle_gamma   90.00
#
_symmetry.space_group_name_H-M   'P 1'
#
loop_
_entity.id
_entity.type
_entity.pdbx_description
1 polymer ?
#
loop_
_entity_poly.entity_id
_entity_poly.type
_entity_poly.pdbx_seq_one_letter_code
_entity_poly.pdbx_strand_id
1 'polypeptide(L)'
;MIFYVEDVNCWVSRCRSIDREVELYYTLEYPKFKTTIYRKVKYINEHFLTSFSNHTLVLYIRLMAENFFNAAERMRDSARVLHDSSQWHNACYLAGYVAECYFKIFLQFGIVSGSPRSYSHNFQRLSVDLIYAATSSATAAAYRPYLLNVNIECPNISSNWIPGGRYFDTASEWGEILSNSFQVEKEKCFEMITKMVIDGHI
;
A
#
# COMPACT_ATOMS: atom_id res chain seq x y z
N MET A 1 -20.87 27.68 -8.72
CA MET A 1 -20.47 28.26 -10.02
C MET A 1 -19.92 27.11 -10.83
N ILE A 2 -20.66 26.66 -11.85
CA ILE A 2 -20.28 25.50 -12.67
C ILE A 2 -19.45 26.05 -13.83
N PHE A 3 -18.24 25.51 -14.01
CA PHE A 3 -17.37 25.86 -15.14
C PHE A 3 -17.17 24.64 -16.02
N TYR A 4 -17.41 24.80 -17.31
CA TYR A 4 -16.98 23.85 -18.34
C TYR A 4 -15.52 24.19 -18.69
N VAL A 5 -14.63 23.19 -18.64
CA VAL A 5 -13.19 23.39 -18.85
C VAL A 5 -12.78 22.70 -20.15
N GLU A 6 -12.58 23.48 -21.21
CA GLU A 6 -11.99 23.00 -22.47
C GLU A 6 -10.45 23.04 -22.45
N ASP A 7 -9.83 23.78 -21.52
CA ASP A 7 -8.38 23.84 -21.40
C ASP A 7 -7.94 24.15 -19.95
N VAL A 8 -7.30 23.16 -19.31
CA VAL A 8 -6.90 23.19 -17.89
C VAL A 8 -5.81 24.24 -17.64
N ASN A 9 -5.02 24.59 -18.67
CA ASN A 9 -3.87 25.47 -18.54
C ASN A 9 -4.24 26.94 -18.27
N CYS A 10 -5.43 27.37 -18.70
CA CYS A 10 -5.84 28.77 -18.57
C CYS A 10 -6.28 29.15 -17.13
N TRP A 11 -6.67 28.17 -16.30
CA TRP A 11 -7.24 28.44 -14.97
C TRP A 11 -6.23 28.46 -13.83
N VAL A 12 -5.12 27.73 -13.94
CA VAL A 12 -4.10 27.58 -12.87
C VAL A 12 -3.44 28.93 -12.50
N SER A 13 -3.44 29.91 -13.40
CA SER A 13 -2.90 31.24 -13.14
C SER A 13 -3.77 32.12 -12.22
N ARG A 14 -5.07 31.81 -12.03
CA ARG A 14 -6.02 32.66 -11.28
C ARG A 14 -6.31 32.21 -9.84
N CYS A 15 -5.89 31.02 -9.41
CA CYS A 15 -6.27 30.44 -8.11
C CYS A 15 -5.17 30.41 -7.05
N ARG A 16 -4.19 31.32 -7.12
CA ARG A 16 -3.04 31.34 -6.20
C ARG A 16 -3.33 31.76 -4.75
N SER A 17 -4.57 31.93 -4.30
CA SER A 17 -4.79 32.49 -2.96
C SER A 17 -6.09 32.11 -2.24
N ILE A 18 -6.77 31.01 -2.57
CA ILE A 18 -8.01 30.69 -1.88
C ILE A 18 -8.14 29.20 -1.56
N ASP A 19 -8.22 28.87 -0.27
CA ASP A 19 -8.76 27.63 0.26
C ASP A 19 -10.21 27.45 -0.22
N ARG A 20 -10.39 26.74 -1.34
CA ARG A 20 -11.71 26.38 -1.85
C ARG A 20 -11.74 24.92 -2.24
N GLU A 21 -12.84 24.27 -1.90
CA GLU A 21 -13.22 23.00 -2.52
C GLU A 21 -13.51 23.26 -4.00
N VAL A 22 -12.83 22.55 -4.88
CA VAL A 22 -13.06 22.65 -6.32
C VAL A 22 -13.70 21.36 -6.79
N GLU A 23 -14.85 21.48 -7.42
CA GLU A 23 -15.51 20.39 -8.11
C GLU A 23 -14.89 20.28 -9.51
N LEU A 24 -14.14 19.21 -9.72
CA LEU A 24 -13.52 18.93 -11.01
C LEU A 24 -14.42 17.98 -11.79
N TYR A 25 -14.79 18.42 -12.99
CA TYR A 25 -15.47 17.61 -13.99
C TYR A 25 -14.46 17.32 -15.09
N TYR A 26 -14.18 16.04 -15.33
CA TYR A 26 -13.46 15.64 -16.53
C TYR A 26 -14.19 14.51 -17.22
N THR A 27 -14.29 14.64 -18.53
CA THR A 27 -14.88 13.66 -19.41
C THR A 27 -13.77 12.87 -20.06
N LEU A 28 -13.77 11.56 -19.84
CA LEU A 28 -12.87 10.63 -20.49
C LEU A 28 -13.54 10.15 -21.77
N GLU A 29 -12.94 10.49 -22.90
CA GLU A 29 -13.33 9.97 -24.21
C GLU A 29 -12.36 8.88 -24.63
N TYR A 30 -12.87 7.65 -24.73
CA TYR A 30 -12.20 6.53 -25.37
C TYR A 30 -12.88 6.23 -26.72
N PRO A 31 -12.19 5.58 -27.67
CA PRO A 31 -12.74 5.33 -29.02
C PRO A 31 -14.09 4.61 -29.08
N LYS A 32 -14.53 3.98 -27.98
CA LYS A 32 -15.78 3.22 -27.89
C LYS A 32 -16.75 3.69 -26.80
N PHE A 33 -16.33 4.56 -25.88
CA PHE A 33 -17.17 5.00 -24.75
C PHE A 33 -16.76 6.40 -24.28
N LYS A 34 -17.77 7.20 -23.90
CA LYS A 34 -17.61 8.49 -23.24
C LYS A 34 -18.16 8.36 -21.82
N THR A 35 -17.33 8.63 -20.81
CA THR A 35 -17.76 8.63 -19.41
C THR A 35 -17.31 9.90 -18.71
N THR A 36 -18.18 10.50 -17.91
CA THR A 36 -17.89 11.70 -17.13
C THR A 36 -17.77 11.30 -15.67
N ILE A 37 -16.61 11.54 -15.07
CA ILE A 37 -16.34 11.21 -13.68
C ILE A 37 -16.46 12.47 -12.84
N TYR A 38 -17.26 12.40 -11.78
CA TYR A 38 -17.38 13.45 -10.77
C TYR A 38 -16.42 13.14 -9.62
N ARG A 39 -15.51 14.08 -9.29
CA ARG A 39 -14.72 13.98 -8.07
C ARG A 39 -14.55 15.34 -7.41
N LYS A 40 -14.91 15.39 -6.13
CA LYS A 40 -14.66 16.53 -5.25
C LYS A 40 -13.23 16.44 -4.73
N VAL A 41 -12.39 17.43 -5.03
CA VAL A 41 -10.98 17.44 -4.61
C VAL A 41 -10.75 18.64 -3.68
N LYS A 42 -10.17 18.36 -2.51
CA LYS A 42 -9.75 19.37 -1.54
C LYS A 42 -8.25 19.60 -1.69
N TYR A 43 -7.85 20.81 -2.05
CA TYR A 43 -6.45 21.20 -2.14
C TYR A 43 -5.85 21.34 -0.73
N ILE A 44 -4.66 20.80 -0.52
CA ILE A 44 -3.80 21.09 0.63
C ILE A 44 -2.40 21.38 0.06
N ASN A 45 -1.83 22.50 0.49
CA ASN A 45 -0.65 23.23 0.02
C ASN A 45 0.43 22.56 -0.87
N GLU A 46 0.79 23.36 -1.88
CA GLU A 46 2.12 23.64 -2.44
C GLU A 46 3.02 22.47 -2.82
N HIS A 47 2.85 21.98 -4.06
CA HIS A 47 3.89 21.96 -5.10
C HIS A 47 3.25 21.40 -6.38
N PHE A 48 3.15 22.20 -7.43
CA PHE A 48 2.64 21.73 -8.72
C PHE A 48 3.70 21.90 -9.81
N LEU A 49 4.11 20.77 -10.39
CA LEU A 49 4.87 20.70 -11.64
C LEU A 49 3.89 20.92 -12.80
N THR A 50 4.07 22.01 -13.52
CA THR A 50 3.25 22.43 -14.66
C THR A 50 3.63 21.68 -15.93
N SER A 51 3.13 20.46 -16.09
CA SER A 51 2.69 19.90 -17.37
C SER A 51 2.39 18.42 -17.17
N PHE A 52 1.12 18.03 -17.17
CA PHE A 52 0.80 16.61 -17.12
C PHE A 52 -0.34 16.27 -18.06
N SER A 53 -0.02 15.37 -18.99
CA SER A 53 -0.98 14.67 -19.82
C SER A 53 -1.98 13.89 -18.95
N ASN A 54 -3.17 13.61 -19.47
CA ASN A 54 -4.21 12.86 -18.75
C ASN A 54 -3.74 11.50 -18.18
N HIS A 55 -2.70 10.88 -18.77
CA HIS A 55 -2.08 9.67 -18.24
C HIS A 55 -1.30 9.91 -16.94
N THR A 56 -0.66 11.07 -16.80
CA THR A 56 0.22 11.33 -15.66
C THR A 56 -0.56 11.71 -14.40
N LEU A 57 -1.78 12.25 -14.54
CA LEU A 57 -2.68 12.52 -13.41
C LEU A 57 -3.17 11.23 -12.72
N VAL A 58 -3.42 10.16 -13.49
CA VAL A 58 -3.72 8.82 -12.95
C VAL A 58 -2.49 8.24 -12.24
N LEU A 59 -1.29 8.46 -12.79
CA LEU A 59 -0.02 8.06 -12.19
C LEU A 59 0.26 8.83 -10.88
N TYR A 60 -0.06 10.13 -10.82
CA TYR A 60 0.21 10.98 -9.66
C TYR A 60 -0.78 10.75 -8.51
N ILE A 61 -2.03 10.39 -8.82
CA ILE A 61 -3.00 9.93 -7.81
C ILE A 61 -2.59 8.55 -7.25
N ARG A 62 -1.91 7.70 -8.04
CA ARG A 62 -1.25 6.49 -7.53
C ARG A 62 -0.04 6.80 -6.63
N LEU A 63 0.69 7.90 -6.87
CA LEU A 63 1.86 8.33 -6.09
C LEU A 63 1.51 8.89 -4.69
N MET A 64 0.26 9.34 -4.47
CA MET A 64 -0.23 9.79 -3.14
C MET A 64 -0.87 8.66 -2.31
N ALA A 65 -0.99 7.45 -2.87
CA ALA A 65 -1.26 6.26 -2.08
C ALA A 65 0.03 5.91 -1.31
N GLU A 66 -0.09 5.49 -0.05
CA GLU A 66 1.06 4.95 0.70
C GLU A 66 1.78 3.93 -0.18
N ASN A 67 3.04 4.22 -0.55
CA ASN A 67 3.84 3.28 -1.33
C ASN A 67 4.31 2.16 -0.39
N PHE A 68 3.49 1.10 -0.30
CA PHE A 68 3.74 -0.04 0.57
C PHE A 68 5.00 -0.81 0.18
N PHE A 69 5.43 -0.77 -1.08
CA PHE A 69 6.72 -1.31 -1.50
C PHE A 69 7.88 -0.56 -0.84
N ASN A 70 7.96 0.76 -1.02
CA ASN A 70 9.02 1.57 -0.42
C ASN A 70 8.96 1.52 1.12
N ALA A 71 7.77 1.42 1.70
CA ALA A 71 7.61 1.24 3.14
C ALA A 71 8.16 -0.12 3.60
N ALA A 72 7.80 -1.21 2.92
CA ALA A 72 8.32 -2.55 3.22
C ALA A 72 9.85 -2.60 3.15
N GLU A 73 10.46 -1.95 2.15
CA GLU A 73 11.92 -1.88 1.99
C GLU A 73 12.58 -1.19 3.20
N ARG A 74 12.15 0.03 3.54
CA ARG A 74 12.71 0.76 4.69
C ARG A 74 12.53 0.00 6.01
N MET A 75 11.37 -0.62 6.21
CA MET A 75 11.07 -1.39 7.43
C MET A 75 11.88 -2.68 7.48
N ARG A 76 12.09 -3.36 6.35
CA ARG A 76 12.93 -4.57 6.26
C ARG A 76 14.36 -4.28 6.66
N ASP A 77 14.94 -3.22 6.13
CA ASP A 77 16.32 -2.84 6.39
C ASP A 77 16.49 -2.37 7.84
N SER A 78 15.55 -1.57 8.33
CA SER A 78 15.53 -1.13 9.74
C SER A 78 15.37 -2.31 10.69
N ALA A 79 14.49 -3.27 10.37
CA ALA A 79 14.31 -4.49 11.16
C ALA A 79 15.60 -5.32 11.25
N ARG A 80 16.39 -5.34 10.16
CA ARG A 80 17.68 -6.03 10.13
C ARG A 80 18.70 -5.34 11.03
N VAL A 81 18.88 -4.03 10.90
CA VAL A 81 19.81 -3.24 11.71
C VAL A 81 19.50 -3.39 13.22
N LEU A 82 18.23 -3.33 13.59
CA LEU A 82 17.79 -3.50 14.97
C LEU A 82 18.06 -4.92 15.48
N HIS A 83 17.81 -5.93 14.66
CA HIS A 83 18.09 -7.32 15.00
C HIS A 83 19.58 -7.54 15.27
N ASP A 84 20.44 -7.07 14.35
CA ASP A 84 21.90 -7.16 14.48
C ASP A 84 22.43 -6.37 15.69
N SER A 85 21.66 -5.38 16.17
CA SER A 85 21.96 -4.60 17.39
C SER A 85 21.32 -5.16 18.67
N SER A 86 20.82 -6.40 18.63
CA SER A 86 20.10 -7.07 19.73
C SER A 86 18.84 -6.33 20.23
N GLN A 87 18.28 -5.42 19.44
CA GLN A 87 17.03 -4.72 19.71
C GLN A 87 15.83 -5.55 19.21
N TRP A 88 15.72 -6.78 19.71
CA TRP A 88 14.86 -7.84 19.16
C TRP A 88 13.38 -7.46 19.13
N HIS A 89 12.86 -6.82 20.19
CA HIS A 89 11.47 -6.40 20.25
C HIS A 89 11.12 -5.43 19.12
N ASN A 90 11.94 -4.39 18.93
CA ASN A 90 11.75 -3.41 17.86
C ASN A 90 11.97 -4.05 16.48
N ALA A 91 12.91 -5.00 16.35
CA ALA A 91 13.11 -5.75 15.13
C ALA A 91 11.88 -6.59 14.75
N CYS A 92 11.29 -7.32 15.71
CA CYS A 92 10.06 -8.09 15.51
C CYS A 92 8.89 -7.18 15.11
N TYR A 93 8.76 -6.03 15.77
CA TYR A 93 7.75 -5.04 15.45
C TYR A 93 7.83 -4.62 13.98
N LEU A 94 9.01 -4.21 13.50
CA LEU A 94 9.20 -3.79 12.12
C LEU A 94 9.08 -4.94 11.12
N ALA A 95 9.53 -6.16 11.48
CA ALA A 95 9.39 -7.34 10.64
C ALA A 95 7.92 -7.66 10.33
N GLY A 96 7.01 -7.58 11.32
CA GLY A 96 5.58 -7.75 11.04
C GLY A 96 4.98 -6.61 10.20
N TYR A 97 5.52 -5.38 10.29
CA TYR A 97 5.12 -4.29 9.38
C TYR A 97 5.46 -4.58 7.92
N VAL A 98 6.56 -5.29 7.64
CA VAL A 98 6.89 -5.75 6.28
C VAL A 98 5.81 -6.71 5.77
N ALA A 99 5.39 -7.68 6.60
CA ALA A 99 4.32 -8.61 6.24
C ALA A 99 2.98 -7.88 6.00
N GLU A 100 2.64 -6.89 6.83
CA GLU A 100 1.46 -6.05 6.61
C GLU A 100 1.55 -5.27 5.28
N CYS A 101 2.69 -4.66 4.98
CA CYS A 101 2.91 -3.94 3.72
C CYS A 101 2.76 -4.88 2.51
N TYR A 102 3.33 -6.08 2.59
CA TYR A 102 3.17 -7.13 1.56
C TYR A 102 1.70 -7.37 1.24
N PHE A 103 0.83 -7.51 2.24
CA PHE A 103 -0.59 -7.70 1.98
C PHE A 103 -1.31 -6.45 1.48
N LYS A 104 -0.94 -5.27 1.99
CA LYS A 104 -1.56 -4.00 1.59
C LYS A 104 -1.22 -3.61 0.14
N ILE A 105 -0.13 -4.11 -0.43
CA ILE A 105 0.15 -3.98 -1.86
C ILE A 105 -1.01 -4.54 -2.69
N PHE A 106 -1.55 -5.71 -2.38
CA PHE A 106 -2.67 -6.26 -3.16
C PHE A 106 -3.94 -5.41 -3.10
N LEU A 107 -4.17 -4.68 -1.99
CA LEU A 107 -5.25 -3.69 -1.89
C LEU A 107 -4.99 -2.48 -2.78
N GLN A 108 -3.74 -1.99 -2.83
CA GLN A 108 -3.34 -0.87 -3.67
C GLN A 108 -3.58 -1.15 -5.17
N PHE A 109 -3.41 -2.40 -5.59
CA PHE A 109 -3.68 -2.84 -6.96
C PHE A 109 -5.12 -3.32 -7.21
N GLY A 110 -6.01 -3.19 -6.21
CA GLY A 110 -7.44 -3.46 -6.37
C GLY A 110 -7.79 -4.93 -6.51
N ILE A 111 -6.92 -5.83 -6.04
CA ILE A 111 -7.15 -7.29 -6.10
C ILE A 111 -8.26 -7.69 -5.12
N VAL A 112 -8.31 -7.01 -3.98
CA VAL A 112 -9.37 -7.13 -2.98
C VAL A 112 -9.97 -5.74 -2.77
N SER A 113 -11.29 -5.71 -2.61
CA SER A 113 -12.01 -4.47 -2.33
C SER A 113 -11.84 -4.07 -0.87
N GLY A 114 -11.66 -2.77 -0.64
CA GLY A 114 -11.48 -2.22 0.69
C GLY A 114 -10.39 -1.17 0.73
N SER A 115 -10.24 -0.53 1.89
CA SER A 115 -9.13 0.39 2.11
C SER A 115 -8.06 -0.29 2.98
N PRO A 116 -6.77 0.04 2.83
CA PRO A 116 -5.75 -0.42 3.77
C PRO A 116 -6.13 -0.17 5.24
N ARG A 117 -6.85 0.93 5.50
CA ARG A 117 -7.34 1.31 6.84
C ARG A 117 -8.43 0.39 7.38
N SER A 118 -9.30 -0.16 6.53
CA SER A 118 -10.39 -1.06 6.97
C SER A 118 -9.90 -2.43 7.41
N TYR A 119 -8.71 -2.84 6.92
CA TYR A 119 -8.04 -4.05 7.38
C TYR A 119 -7.20 -3.82 8.65
N SER A 120 -6.90 -2.56 8.99
CA SER A 120 -6.05 -2.19 10.13
C SER A 120 -4.74 -2.99 10.09
N HIS A 121 -4.48 -3.78 11.13
CA HIS A 121 -3.36 -4.71 11.23
C HIS A 121 -3.76 -6.20 11.10
N ASN A 122 -5.01 -6.48 10.74
CA ASN A 122 -5.52 -7.85 10.64
C ASN A 122 -5.23 -8.42 9.25
N PHE A 123 -3.97 -8.81 9.04
CA PHE A 123 -3.56 -9.40 7.78
C PHE A 123 -4.01 -10.87 7.61
N GLN A 124 -4.43 -11.57 8.69
CA GLN A 124 -5.04 -12.91 8.51
C GLN A 124 -6.36 -12.81 7.74
N ARG A 125 -7.21 -11.84 8.10
CA ARG A 125 -8.43 -11.56 7.35
C ARG A 125 -8.12 -11.19 5.89
N LEU A 126 -7.12 -10.32 5.69
CA LEU A 126 -6.71 -9.91 4.35
C LEU A 126 -6.18 -11.09 3.52
N SER A 127 -5.44 -12.01 4.14
CA SER A 127 -4.97 -13.25 3.50
C SER A 127 -6.12 -14.12 3.01
N VAL A 128 -7.17 -14.31 3.83
CA VAL A 128 -8.36 -15.08 3.44
C VAL A 128 -9.07 -14.41 2.26
N ASP A 129 -9.28 -13.09 2.34
CA ASP A 129 -9.95 -12.34 1.27
C ASP A 129 -9.15 -12.39 -0.05
N LEU A 130 -7.81 -12.37 0.03
CA LEU A 130 -6.93 -12.49 -1.13
C LEU A 130 -6.97 -13.86 -1.78
N ILE A 131 -6.95 -14.94 -0.99
CA ILE A 131 -7.08 -16.31 -1.51
C ILE A 131 -8.44 -16.47 -2.19
N TYR A 132 -9.50 -15.96 -1.58
CA TYR A 132 -10.84 -15.97 -2.17
C TYR A 132 -10.88 -15.19 -3.50
N ALA A 133 -10.34 -13.96 -3.53
CA ALA A 133 -10.29 -13.16 -4.75
C ALA A 133 -9.49 -13.87 -5.85
N ALA A 134 -8.32 -14.41 -5.54
CA ALA A 134 -7.47 -15.09 -6.49
C ALA A 134 -8.10 -16.36 -7.06
N THR A 135 -8.95 -17.05 -6.30
CA THR A 135 -9.69 -18.24 -6.78
C THR A 135 -10.92 -17.90 -7.61
N SER A 136 -11.58 -16.77 -7.32
CA SER A 136 -12.88 -16.38 -7.91
C SER A 136 -12.80 -15.36 -9.06
N SER A 137 -11.68 -14.65 -9.22
CA SER A 137 -11.51 -13.60 -10.23
C SER A 137 -10.38 -13.92 -11.21
N ALA A 138 -10.65 -13.81 -12.51
CA ALA A 138 -9.65 -13.98 -13.57
C ALA A 138 -8.53 -12.93 -13.47
N THR A 139 -8.88 -11.69 -13.08
CA THR A 139 -7.89 -10.60 -12.88
C THR A 139 -7.01 -10.86 -11.68
N ALA A 140 -7.57 -11.38 -10.58
CA ALA A 140 -6.81 -11.72 -9.38
C ALA A 140 -6.01 -13.03 -9.53
N ALA A 141 -6.40 -13.92 -10.44
CA ALA A 141 -5.71 -15.19 -10.67
C ALA A 141 -4.24 -15.00 -11.08
N ALA A 142 -3.90 -13.89 -11.73
CA ALA A 142 -2.52 -13.55 -12.09
C ALA A 142 -1.61 -13.36 -10.85
N TYR A 143 -2.19 -13.08 -9.68
CA TYR A 143 -1.44 -12.87 -8.44
C TYR A 143 -1.25 -14.14 -7.60
N ARG A 144 -1.87 -15.27 -7.99
CA ARG A 144 -1.73 -16.56 -7.28
C ARG A 144 -0.27 -16.96 -7.00
N PRO A 145 0.70 -16.78 -7.92
CA PRO A 145 2.09 -17.16 -7.67
C PRO A 145 2.78 -16.35 -6.56
N TYR A 146 2.21 -15.21 -6.17
CA TYR A 146 2.78 -14.32 -5.15
C TYR A 146 2.05 -14.43 -3.81
N LEU A 147 0.97 -15.24 -3.73
CA LEU A 147 0.17 -15.37 -2.51
C LEU A 147 0.77 -16.39 -1.55
N LEU A 148 1.33 -15.86 -0.47
CA LEU A 148 1.71 -16.63 0.71
C LEU A 148 0.50 -17.06 1.53
N ASN A 149 0.50 -18.31 1.99
CA ASN A 149 -0.32 -18.74 3.10
C ASN A 149 0.41 -18.43 4.41
N VAL A 150 0.12 -17.28 5.01
CA VAL A 150 0.86 -16.79 6.18
C VAL A 150 0.73 -17.64 7.43
N ASN A 151 -0.32 -18.45 7.55
CA ASN A 151 -0.42 -19.39 8.68
C ASN A 151 0.58 -20.55 8.56
N ILE A 152 1.06 -20.84 7.35
CA ILE A 152 2.02 -21.91 7.06
C ILE A 152 3.42 -21.32 6.86
N GLU A 153 3.53 -20.25 6.10
CA GLU A 153 4.81 -19.71 5.64
C GLU A 153 5.38 -18.66 6.60
N CYS A 154 4.51 -17.96 7.34
CA CYS A 154 4.86 -16.95 8.32
C CYS A 154 4.17 -17.19 9.69
N PRO A 155 4.27 -18.40 10.27
CA PRO A 155 3.51 -18.77 11.46
C PRO A 155 3.87 -17.92 12.68
N ASN A 156 5.14 -17.51 12.83
CA ASN A 156 5.55 -16.73 13.99
C ASN A 156 4.99 -15.31 13.93
N ILE A 157 5.09 -14.64 12.78
CA ILE A 157 4.47 -13.33 12.54
C ILE A 157 2.95 -13.44 12.69
N SER A 158 2.31 -14.46 12.08
CA SER A 158 0.86 -14.64 12.16
C SER A 158 0.35 -14.81 13.59
N SER A 159 1.03 -15.61 14.42
CA SER A 159 0.55 -15.91 15.77
C SER A 159 1.03 -14.94 16.85
N ASN A 160 2.18 -14.29 16.67
CA ASN A 160 2.82 -13.54 17.76
C ASN A 160 2.94 -12.05 17.50
N TRP A 161 2.72 -11.57 16.27
CA TRP A 161 2.84 -10.14 16.00
C TRP A 161 1.57 -9.38 16.41
N ILE A 162 1.74 -8.53 17.42
CA ILE A 162 0.68 -7.75 18.06
C ILE A 162 1.11 -6.28 17.96
N PRO A 163 0.62 -5.50 16.98
CA PRO A 163 1.12 -4.14 16.72
C PRO A 163 0.88 -3.15 17.85
N GLY A 164 -0.20 -3.35 18.61
CA GLY A 164 -0.48 -2.60 19.83
C GLY A 164 0.54 -2.86 20.94
N GLY A 165 1.29 -3.96 20.85
CA GLY A 165 2.30 -4.38 21.82
C GLY A 165 3.66 -3.71 21.70
N ARG A 166 3.83 -2.79 20.74
CA ARG A 166 5.10 -2.07 20.55
C ARG A 166 5.62 -1.41 21.84
N TYR A 167 4.73 -0.78 22.60
CA TYR A 167 5.07 0.01 23.78
C TYR A 167 4.74 -0.70 25.10
N PHE A 168 4.32 -1.97 25.04
CA PHE A 168 4.16 -2.72 26.28
C PHE A 168 5.53 -3.06 26.85
N ASP A 169 5.67 -2.80 28.15
CA ASP A 169 6.88 -3.09 28.92
C ASP A 169 7.00 -4.59 29.28
N THR A 170 6.24 -5.45 28.58
CA THR A 170 6.35 -6.89 28.62
C THR A 170 7.52 -7.32 27.74
N ALA A 171 8.72 -6.90 28.13
CA ALA A 171 9.99 -7.12 27.43
C ALA A 171 10.37 -8.60 27.19
N SER A 172 9.51 -9.56 27.55
CA SER A 172 9.80 -10.99 27.52
C SER A 172 9.22 -11.77 26.34
N GLU A 173 8.31 -11.22 25.53
CA GLU A 173 7.65 -12.03 24.50
C GLU A 173 8.45 -12.11 23.19
N TRP A 174 9.14 -11.04 22.79
CA TRP A 174 9.88 -10.97 21.52
C TRP A 174 11.40 -10.92 21.72
N GLY A 175 11.92 -12.02 22.28
CA GLY A 175 13.36 -12.24 22.43
C GLY A 175 14.06 -12.68 21.15
N GLU A 176 15.37 -12.91 21.24
CA GLU A 176 16.25 -13.26 20.11
C GLU A 176 15.73 -14.42 19.26
N ILE A 177 15.30 -15.52 19.89
CA ILE A 177 14.81 -16.72 19.20
C ILE A 177 13.62 -16.37 18.28
N LEU A 178 12.66 -15.61 18.80
CA LEU A 178 11.50 -15.20 18.00
C LEU A 178 11.90 -14.18 16.94
N SER A 179 12.84 -13.28 17.27
CA SER A 179 13.38 -12.32 16.30
C SER A 179 14.03 -13.02 15.12
N ASN A 180 14.81 -14.08 15.33
CA ASN A 180 15.38 -14.89 14.25
C ASN A 180 14.28 -15.43 13.32
N SER A 181 13.20 -15.99 13.88
CA SER A 181 12.06 -16.46 13.10
C SER A 181 11.37 -15.33 12.31
N PHE A 182 11.15 -14.18 12.94
CA PHE A 182 10.57 -13.00 12.29
C PHE A 182 11.45 -12.45 11.17
N GLN A 183 12.78 -12.48 11.32
CA GLN A 183 13.70 -12.10 10.27
C GLN A 183 13.55 -13.02 9.05
N VAL A 184 13.45 -14.33 9.25
CA VAL A 184 13.24 -15.28 8.14
C VAL A 184 11.89 -15.05 7.46
N GLU A 185 10.83 -14.88 8.24
CA GLU A 185 9.47 -14.74 7.70
C GLU A 185 9.25 -13.40 6.98
N LYS A 186 9.82 -12.29 7.46
CA LYS A 186 9.74 -11.01 6.74
C LYS A 186 10.42 -11.08 5.37
N GLU A 187 11.51 -11.84 5.25
CA GLU A 187 12.23 -11.97 3.98
C GLU A 187 11.36 -12.71 2.97
N LYS A 188 10.63 -13.76 3.36
CA LYS A 188 9.67 -14.44 2.45
C LYS A 188 8.62 -13.46 1.92
N CYS A 189 8.05 -12.63 2.78
CA CYS A 189 7.11 -11.58 2.36
C CYS A 189 7.77 -10.63 1.36
N PHE A 190 8.97 -10.15 1.67
CA PHE A 190 9.68 -9.19 0.82
C PHE A 190 10.16 -9.80 -0.51
N GLU A 191 10.52 -11.07 -0.54
CA GLU A 191 10.84 -11.83 -1.74
C GLU A 191 9.63 -11.89 -2.68
N MET A 192 8.41 -12.11 -2.16
CA MET A 192 7.21 -12.07 -2.99
C MET A 192 6.92 -10.67 -3.52
N ILE A 193 7.15 -9.63 -2.70
CA ILE A 193 7.08 -8.24 -3.19
C ILE A 193 8.07 -8.02 -4.33
N THR A 194 9.33 -8.38 -4.15
CA THR A 194 10.40 -8.22 -5.14
C THR A 194 10.08 -9.00 -6.42
N LYS A 195 9.54 -10.20 -6.28
CA LYS A 195 9.08 -11.02 -7.40
C LYS A 195 7.97 -10.33 -8.20
N MET A 196 7.00 -9.72 -7.51
CA MET A 196 5.96 -8.92 -8.18
C MET A 196 6.52 -7.72 -8.95
N VAL A 197 7.56 -7.06 -8.43
CA VAL A 197 8.27 -5.97 -9.14
C VAL A 197 8.94 -6.50 -10.41
N ILE A 198 9.72 -7.58 -10.28
CA ILE A 198 10.47 -8.18 -11.39
C ILE A 198 9.53 -8.66 -12.50
N ASP A 199 8.41 -9.29 -12.12
CA ASP A 199 7.42 -9.82 -13.05
C ASP A 199 6.49 -8.70 -13.60
N GLY A 200 6.68 -7.43 -13.19
CA GLY A 200 5.99 -6.25 -13.73
C GLY A 200 4.56 -6.08 -13.25
N HIS A 201 4.19 -6.67 -12.11
CA HIS A 201 2.86 -6.56 -11.52
C HIS A 201 2.67 -5.31 -10.66
N ILE A 202 3.76 -4.76 -10.10
CA ILE A 202 3.75 -3.57 -9.25
C ILE A 202 4.82 -2.56 -9.65
#